data_AF-A0AAN8XSC3-F1
#
_entry.id   AF-A0AAN8XSC3-F1
#
_cell.length_a   1.000
_cell.length_b   1.000
_cell.length_c   1.000
_cell.angle_alpha   90.00
_cell.angle_beta   90.00
_cell.angle_gamma   90.00
#
_symmetry.space_group_name_H-M   'P 1'
#
loop_
_entity.id
_entity.type
_entity.pdbx_description
1 polymer ?
#
loop_
_entity_poly.entity_id
_entity_poly.type
_entity_poly.pdbx_seq_one_letter_code
_entity_poly.pdbx_strand_id
1 'polypeptide(L)'
;MREVVSSLVPWAQVCKMLEKVQTAVKGEKKEMLLKFISQYRELLKKNKEKDKQATDSFFPVLRVLLPALDRARGAYGVKERKLAELYIRILGLKKDGIDGQKLLNFRKPKSAGGSEAADFADVAYYVLRSRCPDKGDMTLEKVDTHLTAIAENYAAKKHGCRSLNFRGSRTLFIGDAS
;
A
#
# COMPACT_ATOMS: atom_id res chain seq x y z
N MET A 1 0.58 -22.17 -15.67
CA MET A 1 0.78 -20.79 -15.18
C MET A 1 2.23 -20.70 -14.75
N ARG A 2 3.02 -19.73 -15.23
CA ARG A 2 4.44 -19.63 -14.83
C ARG A 2 4.50 -19.29 -13.33
N GLU A 3 5.36 -19.99 -12.59
CA GLU A 3 5.57 -19.74 -11.17
C GLU A 3 6.47 -18.50 -11.03
N VAL A 4 5.95 -17.45 -10.39
CA VAL A 4 6.66 -16.18 -10.16
C VAL A 4 7.23 -16.21 -8.74
N VAL A 5 8.49 -15.83 -8.54
CA VAL A 5 9.14 -15.97 -7.22
C VAL A 5 8.42 -15.17 -6.13
N SER A 6 7.83 -14.03 -6.47
CA SER A 6 7.04 -13.22 -5.52
C SER A 6 5.74 -13.91 -5.07
N SER A 7 5.23 -14.90 -5.81
CA SER A 7 4.07 -15.70 -5.39
C SER A 7 4.43 -16.69 -4.27
N LEU A 8 5.71 -17.05 -4.15
CA LEU A 8 6.21 -17.99 -3.15
C LEU A 8 6.53 -17.33 -1.81
N VAL A 9 6.55 -15.99 -1.75
CA VAL A 9 6.91 -15.24 -0.55
C VAL A 9 5.64 -14.78 0.16
N PRO A 10 5.31 -15.33 1.34
CA PRO A 10 4.18 -14.86 2.14
C PRO A 10 4.41 -13.41 2.56
N TRP A 11 3.40 -12.57 2.42
CA TRP A 11 3.48 -11.17 2.81
C TRP A 11 3.78 -10.99 4.30
N ALA A 12 3.21 -11.88 5.13
CA ALA A 12 3.48 -11.92 6.56
C ALA A 12 4.98 -12.09 6.89
N GLN A 13 5.75 -12.80 6.06
CA GLN A 13 7.20 -12.93 6.25
C GLN A 13 7.91 -11.59 6.02
N VAL A 14 7.50 -10.84 5.00
CA VAL A 14 8.05 -9.52 4.68
C VAL A 14 7.74 -8.53 5.81
N CYS A 15 6.48 -8.45 6.26
CA CYS A 15 6.08 -7.59 7.38
C CYS A 15 6.86 -7.91 8.66
N LYS A 16 7.00 -9.20 9.02
CA LYS A 16 7.77 -9.61 10.20
C LYS A 16 9.24 -9.23 10.12
N MET A 17 9.83 -9.28 8.92
CA MET A 17 11.20 -8.82 8.71
C MET A 17 11.30 -7.31 8.88
N LEU A 18 10.37 -6.54 8.31
CA LEU A 18 10.33 -5.08 8.43
C LEU A 18 10.16 -4.62 9.89
N GLU A 19 9.27 -5.27 10.65
CA GLU A 19 9.06 -5.01 12.08
C GLU A 19 10.36 -5.17 12.87
N LYS A 20 11.08 -6.29 12.65
CA LYS A 20 12.38 -6.53 13.31
C LYS A 20 13.43 -5.49 12.91
N VAL A 21 13.46 -5.09 11.64
CA VAL A 21 14.40 -4.07 11.15
C VAL A 21 14.08 -2.68 11.72
N GLN A 22 12.80 -2.37 11.97
CA GLN A 22 12.39 -1.09 12.56
C GLN A 22 13.01 -0.92 13.95
N THR A 23 12.91 -1.95 14.80
CA THR A 23 13.35 -1.90 16.22
C THR A 23 14.82 -2.21 16.45
N ALA A 24 15.52 -2.80 15.47
CA ALA A 24 16.92 -3.22 15.62
C ALA A 24 17.92 -2.06 15.67
N VAL A 25 19.15 -2.32 16.14
CA VAL A 25 20.27 -1.36 16.04
C VAL A 25 20.91 -1.38 14.64
N LYS A 26 21.62 -0.31 14.25
CA LYS A 26 22.11 -0.11 12.87
C LYS A 26 22.89 -1.30 12.28
N GLY A 27 23.76 -1.93 13.06
CA GLY A 27 24.55 -3.09 12.61
C GLY A 27 23.67 -4.28 12.24
N GLU A 28 22.70 -4.60 13.11
CA GLU A 28 21.76 -5.70 12.93
C GLU A 28 20.79 -5.46 11.77
N LYS A 29 20.33 -4.20 11.56
CA LYS A 29 19.45 -3.85 10.43
C LYS A 29 20.05 -4.29 9.10
N LYS A 30 21.34 -4.00 8.90
CA LYS A 30 22.07 -4.38 7.68
C LYS A 30 22.10 -5.89 7.52
N GLU A 31 22.42 -6.62 8.57
CA GLU A 31 22.50 -8.07 8.54
C GLU A 31 21.14 -8.73 8.22
N MET A 32 20.06 -8.27 8.86
CA MET A 32 18.71 -8.78 8.63
C MET A 32 18.27 -8.57 7.17
N LEU A 33 18.50 -7.37 6.63
CA LEU A 33 18.17 -7.05 5.23
C LEU A 33 19.02 -7.89 4.26
N LEU A 34 20.33 -8.00 4.50
CA LEU A 34 21.21 -8.83 3.66
C LEU A 34 20.79 -10.30 3.67
N LYS A 35 20.44 -10.84 4.83
CA LYS A 35 19.94 -12.20 4.97
C LYS A 35 18.67 -12.41 4.13
N PHE A 36 17.72 -11.49 4.21
CA PHE A 36 16.49 -11.56 3.41
C PHE A 36 16.77 -11.46 1.90
N ILE A 37 17.63 -10.53 1.48
CA ILE A 37 18.05 -10.38 0.08
C ILE A 37 18.70 -11.66 -0.44
N SER A 38 19.63 -12.25 0.33
CA SER A 38 20.30 -13.50 -0.05
C SER A 38 19.31 -14.65 -0.19
N GLN A 39 18.38 -14.81 0.77
CA GLN A 39 17.33 -15.83 0.68
C GLN A 39 16.45 -15.67 -0.56
N TYR A 40 16.04 -14.45 -0.89
CA TYR A 40 15.25 -14.20 -2.09
C TYR A 40 16.05 -14.47 -3.38
N ARG A 41 17.35 -14.12 -3.41
CA ARG A 41 18.23 -14.42 -4.56
C ARG A 41 18.38 -15.93 -4.78
N GLU A 42 18.45 -16.73 -3.73
CA GLU A 42 18.44 -18.19 -3.86
C GLU A 42 17.13 -18.71 -4.44
N LEU A 43 15.99 -18.10 -4.10
CA LEU A 43 14.70 -18.44 -4.74
C LEU A 43 14.71 -18.09 -6.24
N LEU A 44 15.23 -16.92 -6.61
CA LEU A 44 15.40 -16.53 -8.02
C LEU A 44 16.29 -17.51 -8.78
N LYS A 45 17.41 -17.92 -8.19
CA LYS A 45 18.33 -18.90 -8.79
C LYS A 45 17.63 -20.24 -9.01
N LYS A 46 16.97 -20.77 -7.99
CA LYS A 46 16.20 -22.02 -8.09
C LYS A 46 15.09 -21.95 -9.12
N ASN A 47 14.39 -20.82 -9.23
CA ASN A 47 13.36 -20.66 -10.26
C ASN A 47 13.97 -20.69 -11.67
N LYS A 48 15.11 -20.02 -11.86
CA LYS A 48 15.82 -19.99 -13.15
C LYS A 48 16.43 -21.33 -13.56
N GLU A 49 16.82 -22.15 -12.58
CA GLU A 49 17.25 -23.53 -12.82
C GLU A 49 16.09 -24.42 -13.32
N LYS A 50 14.88 -24.22 -12.80
CA LYS A 50 13.66 -24.91 -13.26
C LYS A 50 13.15 -24.40 -14.60
N ASP A 51 13.17 -23.08 -14.80
CA ASP A 51 12.74 -22.40 -16.02
C ASP A 51 13.84 -21.42 -16.49
N LYS A 52 14.59 -21.83 -17.52
CA LYS A 52 15.68 -21.01 -18.08
C LYS A 52 15.19 -19.70 -18.69
N GLN A 53 13.91 -19.58 -19.01
CA GLN A 53 13.29 -18.36 -19.52
C GLN A 53 12.66 -17.49 -18.43
N ALA A 54 12.77 -17.87 -17.15
CA ALA A 54 12.28 -17.06 -16.04
C ALA A 54 12.93 -15.68 -16.03
N THR A 55 12.10 -14.64 -16.03
CA THR A 55 12.51 -13.22 -16.00
C THR A 55 12.25 -12.57 -14.64
N ASP A 56 11.98 -13.36 -13.61
CA ASP A 56 11.79 -12.88 -12.24
C ASP A 56 12.98 -12.07 -11.76
N SER A 57 12.67 -11.06 -10.94
CA SER A 57 13.69 -10.18 -10.37
C SER A 57 13.38 -9.86 -8.91
N PHE A 58 14.32 -9.16 -8.29
CA PHE A 58 14.16 -8.61 -6.94
C PHE A 58 13.27 -7.35 -6.91
N PHE A 59 12.80 -6.88 -8.06
CA PHE A 59 12.07 -5.62 -8.19
C PHE A 59 10.81 -5.53 -7.31
N PRO A 60 9.92 -6.55 -7.23
CA PRO A 60 8.73 -6.48 -6.38
C PRO A 60 9.05 -6.23 -4.90
N VAL A 61 10.17 -6.77 -4.41
CA VAL A 61 10.66 -6.54 -3.06
C VAL A 61 11.16 -5.10 -2.88
N LEU A 62 11.96 -4.59 -3.83
CA LEU A 62 12.50 -3.23 -3.76
C LEU A 62 11.39 -2.17 -3.68
N ARG A 63 10.27 -2.36 -4.41
CA ARG A 63 9.13 -1.45 -4.34
C ARG A 63 8.54 -1.32 -2.93
N VAL A 64 8.57 -2.41 -2.17
CA VAL A 64 8.08 -2.44 -0.79
C VAL A 64 9.09 -1.87 0.18
N LEU A 65 10.38 -2.18 0.01
CA LEU A 65 11.44 -1.66 0.88
C LEU A 65 11.69 -0.17 0.69
N LEU A 66 11.56 0.32 -0.55
CA LEU A 66 11.90 1.69 -0.95
C LEU A 66 10.72 2.33 -1.70
N PRO A 67 9.55 2.49 -1.05
CA PRO A 67 8.33 2.97 -1.71
C PRO A 67 8.48 4.37 -2.30
N ALA A 68 9.32 5.23 -1.69
CA ALA A 68 9.60 6.57 -2.19
C ALA A 68 10.36 6.59 -3.54
N LEU A 69 11.01 5.48 -3.91
CA LEU A 69 11.75 5.35 -5.16
C LEU A 69 10.97 4.60 -6.26
N ASP A 70 9.74 4.15 -5.98
CA ASP A 70 8.88 3.51 -6.97
C ASP A 70 8.29 4.56 -7.94
N ARG A 71 8.97 4.75 -9.08
CA ARG A 71 8.53 5.62 -10.18
C ARG A 71 7.62 4.92 -11.17
N ALA A 72 7.56 3.59 -11.15
CA ALA A 72 6.74 2.83 -12.09
C ALA A 72 5.26 2.89 -11.70
N ARG A 73 4.95 2.97 -10.40
CA ARG A 73 3.58 3.16 -9.93
C ARG A 73 3.19 4.64 -9.92
N GLY A 74 2.01 4.93 -10.44
CA GLY A 74 1.36 6.22 -10.23
C GLY A 74 0.92 6.42 -8.78
N ALA A 75 0.42 7.61 -8.47
CA ALA A 75 -0.14 7.90 -7.14
C ALA A 75 -1.36 7.02 -6.83
N TYR A 76 -1.50 6.60 -5.57
CA TYR A 76 -2.66 5.81 -5.12
C TYR A 76 -3.93 6.66 -4.91
N GLY A 77 -3.77 7.97 -4.67
CA GLY A 77 -4.91 8.84 -4.35
C GLY A 77 -5.60 8.53 -3.01
N VAL A 78 -4.93 7.79 -2.13
CA VAL A 78 -5.43 7.42 -0.80
C VAL A 78 -4.91 8.42 0.22
N LYS A 79 -5.82 8.99 1.00
CA LYS A 79 -5.52 9.84 2.16
C LYS A 79 -5.96 9.13 3.44
N GLU A 80 -5.30 9.40 4.54
CA GLU A 80 -5.54 8.78 5.86
C GLU A 80 -7.00 8.91 6.29
N ARG A 81 -7.62 10.07 6.02
CA ARG A 81 -9.04 10.29 6.33
C ARG A 81 -9.97 9.31 5.61
N LYS A 82 -9.74 9.06 4.32
CA LYS A 82 -10.54 8.09 3.55
C LYS A 82 -10.27 6.66 4.03
N LEU A 83 -9.04 6.37 4.41
CA LEU A 83 -8.65 5.06 4.94
C LEU A 83 -9.31 4.80 6.31
N ALA A 84 -9.40 5.80 7.18
CA ALA A 84 -10.15 5.74 8.44
C ALA A 84 -11.63 5.43 8.22
N GLU A 85 -12.28 6.15 7.30
CA GLU A 85 -13.69 5.93 6.95
C GLU A 85 -13.94 4.53 6.38
N LEU A 86 -12.98 4.00 5.61
CA LEU A 86 -13.02 2.65 5.08
C LEU A 86 -12.89 1.59 6.18
N TYR A 87 -11.92 1.74 7.09
CA TYR A 87 -11.77 0.83 8.23
C TYR A 87 -13.01 0.82 9.12
N ILE A 88 -13.58 1.98 9.44
CA ILE A 88 -14.83 2.09 10.22
C ILE A 88 -15.96 1.31 9.54
N ARG A 89 -16.09 1.45 8.21
CA ARG A 89 -17.13 0.77 7.45
C ARG A 89 -16.93 -0.75 7.42
N ILE A 90 -15.72 -1.23 7.10
CA ILE A 90 -15.43 -2.66 6.95
C ILE A 90 -15.50 -3.38 8.30
N LEU A 91 -15.04 -2.74 9.37
CA LEU A 91 -15.04 -3.32 10.72
C LEU A 91 -16.36 -3.09 11.48
N GLY A 92 -17.34 -2.40 10.87
CA GLY A 92 -18.63 -2.09 11.53
C GLY A 92 -18.49 -1.20 12.77
N LEU A 93 -17.49 -0.32 12.83
CA LEU A 93 -17.28 0.54 14.00
C LEU A 93 -18.30 1.68 14.02
N LYS A 94 -18.71 2.06 15.23
CA LYS A 94 -19.46 3.30 15.44
C LYS A 94 -18.54 4.50 15.18
N LYS A 95 -18.98 5.44 14.34
CA LYS A 95 -18.19 6.65 13.98
C LYS A 95 -17.88 7.53 15.20
N ASP A 96 -18.83 7.63 16.11
CA ASP A 96 -18.79 8.33 17.40
C ASP A 96 -18.18 7.48 18.52
N GLY A 97 -17.95 6.18 18.28
CA GLY A 97 -17.27 5.30 19.22
C GLY A 97 -15.78 5.60 19.36
N ILE A 98 -15.17 5.11 20.45
CA ILE A 98 -13.78 5.35 20.82
C ILE A 98 -12.81 5.05 19.66
N ASP A 99 -12.92 3.88 19.04
CA ASP A 99 -12.02 3.46 17.96
C ASP A 99 -12.28 4.20 16.64
N GLY A 100 -13.55 4.53 16.35
CA GLY A 100 -13.91 5.35 15.20
C GLY A 100 -13.34 6.77 15.31
N GLN A 101 -13.50 7.40 16.48
CA GLN A 101 -12.94 8.72 16.75
C GLN A 101 -11.41 8.72 16.74
N LYS A 102 -10.76 7.66 17.24
CA LYS A 102 -9.30 7.50 17.16
C LYS A 102 -8.80 7.50 15.71
N LEU A 103 -9.40 6.69 14.84
CA LEU A 103 -9.03 6.63 13.42
C LEU A 103 -9.26 7.97 12.70
N LEU A 104 -10.42 8.60 12.96
CA LEU A 104 -10.82 9.84 12.29
C LEU A 104 -10.03 11.07 12.72
N ASN A 105 -9.53 11.06 13.97
CA ASN A 105 -8.85 12.18 14.60
C ASN A 105 -7.41 11.83 15.01
N PHE A 106 -6.72 10.96 14.26
CA PHE A 106 -5.39 10.46 14.64
C PHE A 106 -4.34 11.55 14.90
N ARG A 107 -4.50 12.73 14.29
CA ARG A 107 -3.61 13.90 14.46
C ARG A 107 -4.01 14.85 15.60
N LYS A 108 -5.16 14.66 16.26
CA LYS A 108 -5.54 15.54 17.36
C LYS A 108 -4.59 15.30 18.54
N PRO A 109 -3.96 16.36 19.10
CA PRO A 109 -3.15 16.21 20.30
C PRO A 109 -4.03 15.62 21.40
N LYS A 110 -3.59 14.51 21.99
CA LYS A 110 -4.28 13.94 23.15
C LYS A 110 -4.01 14.89 24.33
N SER A 111 -5.06 15.34 25.00
CA SER A 111 -4.94 16.05 26.27
C SER A 111 -4.08 15.23 27.24
N ALA A 112 -3.23 15.91 28.01
CA ALA A 112 -2.15 15.40 28.87
C ALA A 112 -2.33 13.93 29.36
N GLY A 113 -1.41 13.05 28.93
CA GLY A 113 -1.21 11.72 29.52
C GLY A 113 -1.44 10.48 28.63
N GLY A 114 -1.85 10.64 27.37
CA GLY A 114 -2.12 9.50 26.47
C GLY A 114 -0.99 9.21 25.48
N SER A 115 -0.51 7.96 25.43
CA SER A 115 0.66 7.51 24.65
C SER A 115 0.70 8.05 23.20
N GLU A 116 1.91 8.42 22.78
CA GLU A 116 2.28 8.84 21.43
C GLU A 116 1.85 7.77 20.43
N ALA A 117 0.82 8.04 19.62
CA ALA A 117 0.68 7.31 18.37
C ALA A 117 1.51 8.09 17.36
N ALA A 118 2.59 7.49 16.84
CA ALA A 118 3.58 8.21 16.04
C ALA A 118 3.03 8.57 14.66
N ASP A 119 2.20 7.70 14.07
CA ASP A 119 1.52 7.95 12.80
C ASP A 119 0.14 7.28 12.70
N PHE A 120 -0.50 7.40 11.52
CA PHE A 120 -1.80 6.76 11.26
C PHE A 120 -1.72 5.23 11.25
N ALA A 121 -0.59 4.66 10.81
CA ALA A 121 -0.43 3.21 10.71
C ALA A 121 -0.44 2.57 12.10
N ASP A 122 0.21 3.20 13.08
CA ASP A 122 0.16 2.78 14.48
C ASP A 122 -1.28 2.81 15.02
N VAL A 123 -2.01 3.91 14.81
CA VAL A 123 -3.42 4.02 15.25
C VAL A 123 -4.28 2.93 14.63
N ALA A 124 -4.11 2.68 13.33
CA ALA A 124 -4.82 1.61 12.64
C ALA A 124 -4.47 0.24 13.22
N TYR A 125 -3.19 -0.05 13.47
CA TYR A 125 -2.74 -1.30 14.08
C TYR A 125 -3.41 -1.56 15.44
N TYR A 126 -3.45 -0.55 16.32
CA TYR A 126 -4.09 -0.67 17.64
C TYR A 126 -5.58 -1.02 17.55
N VAL A 127 -6.28 -0.54 16.53
CA VAL A 127 -7.70 -0.84 16.30
C VAL A 127 -7.90 -2.22 15.66
N LEU A 128 -6.99 -2.62 14.77
CA LEU A 128 -7.07 -3.86 13.98
C LEU A 128 -6.64 -5.10 14.77
N ARG A 129 -5.63 -4.99 15.65
CA ARG A 129 -5.02 -6.15 16.33
C ARG A 129 -5.97 -7.02 17.16
N SER A 130 -7.08 -6.46 17.64
CA SER A 130 -8.09 -7.21 18.42
C SER A 130 -9.24 -7.77 17.58
N ARG A 131 -9.25 -7.48 16.27
CA ARG A 131 -10.38 -7.74 15.36
C ARG A 131 -10.00 -8.56 14.14
N CYS A 132 -8.73 -8.57 13.78
CA CYS A 132 -8.22 -9.27 12.61
C CYS A 132 -7.36 -10.47 13.03
N PRO A 133 -7.32 -11.55 12.24
CA PRO A 133 -6.42 -12.67 12.48
C PRO A 133 -4.95 -12.25 12.50
N ASP A 134 -4.15 -12.90 13.33
CA ASP A 134 -2.71 -12.64 13.46
C ASP A 134 -1.89 -12.99 12.20
N LYS A 135 -2.48 -13.76 11.27
CA LYS A 135 -1.83 -14.22 10.04
C LYS A 135 -2.70 -13.93 8.83
N GLY A 136 -2.16 -13.18 7.88
CA GLY A 136 -2.70 -13.06 6.53
C GLY A 136 -2.25 -14.21 5.62
N ASP A 137 -2.98 -14.41 4.53
CA ASP A 137 -2.79 -15.45 3.50
C ASP A 137 -2.25 -14.89 2.17
N MET A 138 -1.98 -13.59 2.11
CA MET A 138 -1.49 -12.93 0.92
C MET A 138 -0.01 -13.19 0.68
N THR A 139 0.38 -13.19 -0.59
CA THR A 139 1.76 -13.28 -1.07
C THR A 139 2.24 -11.89 -1.49
N LEU A 140 3.55 -11.72 -1.67
CA LEU A 140 4.13 -10.47 -2.17
C LEU A 140 3.55 -10.10 -3.55
N GLU A 141 3.35 -11.08 -4.43
CA GLU A 141 2.72 -10.87 -5.75
C GLU A 141 1.29 -10.31 -5.64
N LYS A 142 0.45 -10.89 -4.77
CA LYS A 142 -0.93 -10.43 -4.59
C LYS A 142 -0.96 -8.99 -4.08
N VAL A 143 -0.12 -8.66 -3.11
CA VAL A 143 -0.01 -7.29 -2.59
C VAL A 143 0.43 -6.31 -3.69
N ASP A 144 1.47 -6.65 -4.47
CA ASP A 144 1.92 -5.82 -5.59
C ASP A 144 0.80 -5.59 -6.62
N THR A 145 0.06 -6.65 -6.95
CA THR A 145 -1.07 -6.62 -7.88
C THR A 145 -2.17 -5.68 -7.38
N HIS A 146 -2.59 -5.79 -6.12
CA HIS A 146 -3.61 -4.91 -5.56
C HIS A 146 -3.16 -3.44 -5.50
N LEU A 147 -1.91 -3.17 -5.13
CA LEU A 147 -1.37 -1.82 -5.10
C LEU A 147 -1.32 -1.21 -6.51
N THR A 148 -0.94 -2.00 -7.51
CA THR A 148 -0.97 -1.60 -8.92
C THR A 148 -2.39 -1.28 -9.37
N ALA A 149 -3.36 -2.14 -9.07
CA ALA A 149 -4.76 -1.90 -9.40
C ALA A 149 -5.32 -0.63 -8.74
N ILE A 150 -4.96 -0.33 -7.49
CA ILE A 150 -5.37 0.92 -6.81
C ILE A 150 -4.83 2.15 -7.56
N ALA A 151 -3.55 2.13 -7.94
CA ALA A 151 -2.92 3.24 -8.65
C ALA A 151 -3.52 3.44 -10.06
N GLU A 152 -3.72 2.37 -10.81
CA GLU A 152 -4.33 2.41 -12.15
C GLU A 152 -5.77 2.94 -12.10
N ASN A 153 -6.57 2.46 -11.16
CA ASN A 153 -7.95 2.94 -10.97
C ASN A 153 -8.00 4.41 -10.58
N TYR A 154 -7.04 4.89 -9.78
CA TYR A 154 -6.95 6.30 -9.46
C TYR A 154 -6.58 7.14 -10.69
N ALA A 155 -5.63 6.69 -11.50
CA ALA A 155 -5.26 7.34 -12.75
C ALA A 155 -6.45 7.41 -13.72
N ALA A 156 -7.15 6.29 -13.95
CA ALA A 156 -8.31 6.21 -14.82
C ALA A 156 -9.42 7.21 -14.43
N LYS A 157 -9.74 7.31 -13.12
CA LYS A 157 -10.71 8.30 -12.60
C LYS A 157 -10.26 9.74 -12.83
N LYS A 158 -8.96 10.02 -12.71
CA LYS A 158 -8.40 11.36 -12.97
C LYS A 158 -8.48 11.72 -14.46
N HIS A 159 -8.30 10.76 -15.36
CA HIS A 159 -8.41 10.99 -16.81
C HIS A 159 -9.86 11.11 -17.29
N GLY A 160 -10.78 10.28 -16.79
CA GLY A 160 -12.21 10.39 -17.09
C GLY A 160 -12.86 11.67 -16.55
N CYS A 161 -12.33 12.25 -15.45
CA CYS A 161 -12.78 13.55 -14.95
C CYS A 161 -12.19 14.73 -15.76
N ARG A 162 -11.02 14.59 -16.38
CA ARG A 162 -10.43 15.64 -17.24
C ARG A 162 -11.12 15.76 -18.60
N SER A 163 -11.67 14.68 -19.15
CA SER A 163 -12.40 14.72 -20.43
C SER A 163 -13.76 15.40 -20.36
N LEU A 164 -14.29 15.70 -19.17
CA LEU A 164 -15.57 16.39 -18.97
C LEU A 164 -15.46 17.92 -18.83
N ASN A 165 -14.25 18.49 -18.84
CA ASN A 165 -14.04 19.95 -18.69
C ASN A 165 -13.70 20.69 -20.01
N PHE A 166 -14.06 20.13 -21.17
CA PHE A 166 -13.85 20.81 -22.46
C PHE A 166 -15.10 20.78 -23.34
N ARG A 167 -16.16 21.48 -22.93
CA ARG A 167 -17.25 21.94 -23.82
C ARG A 167 -17.93 23.17 -23.21
N GLY A 168 -17.18 24.27 -23.23
CA GLY A 168 -17.63 25.61 -22.83
C GLY A 168 -17.10 26.67 -23.80
N SER A 169 -17.34 26.50 -25.10
CA SER A 169 -17.30 27.61 -26.05
C SER A 169 -18.65 27.67 -26.74
N ARG A 170 -19.58 28.41 -26.11
CA ARG A 170 -20.67 29.05 -26.83
C ARG A 170 -20.10 30.37 -27.36
N THR A 171 -19.79 30.41 -28.65
CA THR A 171 -19.83 31.65 -29.40
C THR A 171 -20.93 31.49 -30.43
N LEU A 172 -21.90 32.38 -30.29
CA LEU A 172 -23.19 32.45 -30.94
C LEU A 172 -22.97 32.95 -32.38
N PHE A 173 -23.22 32.11 -33.38
CA PHE A 173 -23.54 32.62 -34.73
C PHE A 173 -25.01 33.00 -34.72
N ILE A 174 -25.30 34.29 -34.59
CA ILE A 174 -26.60 34.83 -35.02
C ILE A 174 -26.47 35.03 -36.52
N GLY A 175 -27.10 34.15 -37.29
CA GLY A 175 -27.50 34.43 -38.65
C GLY A 175 -29.02 34.56 -38.66
N ASP A 176 -29.51 35.71 -39.10
CA ASP A 176 -30.83 35.95 -39.69
C ASP A 176 -30.63 37.22 -40.55
N ALA A 177 -30.65 37.14 -41.88
CA ALA A 177 -31.82 37.06 -42.76
C ALA A 177 -32.49 38.43 -42.97
N SER A 178 -32.06 39.16 -44.01
CA SER A 178 -32.85 39.78 -45.09
C SER A 178 -31.96 40.65 -45.98
#